data_AF-A0A7V6I2D5-F1
#
_entry.id   AF-A0A7V6I2D5-F1
#
_cell.length_a   1.000
_cell.length_b   1.000
_cell.length_c   1.000
_cell.angle_alpha   90.00
_cell.angle_beta   90.00
_cell.angle_gamma   90.00
#
_symmetry.space_group_name_H-M   'P 1'
#
loop_
_entity.id
_entity.type
_entity.pdbx_description
1 polymer ?
#
loop_
_entity_poly.entity_id
_entity_poly.type
_entity_poly.pdbx_seq_one_letter_code
_entity_poly.pdbx_strand_id
1 'polypeptide(L)' 'MSVLYPLKFEPLLKEKIWGGSSLVSIYKKSGNPGLKYGESWELSAVSDNLSIIKNGFLAGNNIEELIEV' A
#
# COMPACT_ATOMS: atom_id res chain seq x y z
N MET A 1 5.40 -9.76 -26.65
CA MET A 1 5.68 -9.29 -25.27
C MET A 1 4.47 -8.54 -24.79
N SER A 2 3.87 -8.94 -23.67
CA SER A 2 2.92 -8.11 -22.95
C SER A 2 3.67 -6.84 -22.50
N VAL A 3 3.16 -5.67 -22.86
CA VAL A 3 3.73 -4.41 -22.41
C VAL A 3 3.35 -4.22 -20.95
N LEU A 4 4.34 -4.19 -20.06
CA LEU A 4 4.11 -3.79 -18.67
C LEU A 4 3.69 -2.33 -18.61
N TYR A 5 2.83 -2.01 -17.64
CA TYR A 5 2.34 -0.67 -17.40
C TYR A 5 2.76 -0.21 -15.99
N PRO A 6 2.74 1.10 -15.69
CA PRO A 6 3.08 1.58 -14.35
C PRO A 6 2.18 0.94 -13.28
N LEU A 7 2.79 0.16 -12.40
CA LEU A 7 2.11 -0.51 -11.29
C LEU A 7 1.96 0.46 -10.13
N LYS A 8 0.72 0.66 -9.69
CA LYS A 8 0.36 1.39 -8.47
C LYS A 8 -0.03 0.38 -7.42
N PHE A 9 0.30 0.65 -6.17
CA PHE A 9 -0.03 -0.20 -5.04
C PHE A 9 -0.97 0.51 -4.09
N GLU A 10 -1.81 -0.26 -3.39
CA GLU A 10 -2.57 0.25 -2.26
C GLU A 10 -1.62 0.45 -1.06
N PRO A 11 -1.55 1.66 -0.46
CA PRO A 11 -0.72 1.91 0.70
C PRO A 11 -1.24 1.15 1.93
N LEU A 12 -0.32 0.56 2.69
CA LEU A 12 -0.63 -0.07 3.97
C LEU A 12 -0.31 0.91 5.11
N LEU A 13 -1.34 1.49 5.71
CA LEU A 13 -1.17 2.37 6.87
C LEU A 13 -0.99 1.54 8.15
N LYS A 14 -0.01 1.90 8.98
CA LYS A 14 0.28 1.22 10.25
C LYS A 14 0.11 2.15 11.44
N GLU A 15 -0.67 1.70 12.41
CA GLU A 15 -0.79 2.38 13.70
C GLU A 15 0.50 2.22 14.52
N LYS A 16 0.91 3.31 15.16
CA LYS A 16 2.10 3.35 16.02
C LYS A 16 1.86 4.30 17.19
N ILE A 17 2.53 4.06 18.31
CA ILE A 17 2.46 4.94 19.49
C ILE A 17 2.88 6.38 19.20
N TRP A 18 3.79 6.55 18.23
CA TRP A 18 4.29 7.84 17.75
C TRP A 18 3.52 8.35 16.52
N GLY A 19 2.44 7.66 16.14
CA GLY A 19 1.61 8.01 14.99
C GLY A 19 0.75 9.26 15.23
N GLY A 20 0.22 9.79 14.13
CA GLY A 20 -0.63 10.97 14.12
C GLY A 20 -1.72 10.90 13.05
N SER A 21 -2.36 12.02 12.78
CA SER A 21 -3.45 12.11 11.80
C SER A 21 -3.00 12.62 10.42
N SER A 22 -1.78 13.15 10.28
CA SER A 22 -1.30 13.84 9.07
C SER A 22 -1.44 13.01 7.80
N LEU A 23 -1.19 11.69 7.85
CA LEU A 23 -1.33 10.80 6.69
C LEU A 23 -2.76 10.82 6.11
N VAL A 24 -3.77 10.89 6.97
CA VAL A 24 -5.17 10.97 6.55
C VAL A 24 -5.60 12.42 6.31
N SER A 25 -5.29 13.33 7.24
CA SER A 25 -5.82 14.70 7.22
C SER A 25 -5.15 15.60 6.17
N ILE A 26 -3.84 15.49 6.00
CA ILE A 26 -3.03 16.31 5.07
C ILE A 26 -2.84 15.55 3.75
N TYR A 27 -2.34 14.32 3.82
CA TYR A 27 -1.99 13.53 2.63
C TYR A 27 -3.16 12.73 2.04
N LYS A 28 -4.35 12.81 2.65
CA LYS A 28 -5.61 12.22 2.14
C LYS A 28 -5.52 10.72 1.87
N LYS A 29 -4.67 9.99 2.62
CA LYS A 29 -4.61 8.53 2.54
C LYS A 29 -5.90 7.92 3.06
N SER A 30 -6.28 6.77 2.49
CA SER A 30 -7.53 6.05 2.76
C SER A 30 -7.51 5.30 4.12
N GLY A 31 -7.25 6.01 5.22
CA GLY A 31 -7.29 5.48 6.57
C GLY A 31 -8.47 6.01 7.39
N ASN A 32 -8.81 5.31 8.48
CA ASN A 32 -9.77 5.80 9.47
C ASN A 32 -9.23 7.08 10.17
N PRO A 33 -9.93 8.23 10.08
CA PRO A 33 -9.48 9.49 10.69
C PRO A 33 -9.36 9.48 12.23
N GLY A 34 -9.98 8.52 12.92
CA GLY A 34 -9.91 8.37 14.37
C GLY A 34 -8.66 7.64 14.87
N LEU A 35 -7.87 7.02 13.97
CA LEU A 35 -6.67 6.26 14.32
C LEU A 35 -5.39 7.08 14.13
N LYS A 36 -4.32 6.64 14.79
CA LYS A 36 -3.00 7.31 14.75
C LYS A 36 -2.01 6.48 13.94
N TYR A 37 -1.77 6.89 12.70
CA TYR A 37 -0.84 6.21 11.81
C TYR A 37 0.56 6.82 11.93
N GLY A 38 1.56 5.97 12.16
CA GLY A 38 2.97 6.38 12.15
C GLY A 38 3.62 6.12 10.80
N GLU A 39 3.25 5.02 10.15
CA GLU A 39 3.89 4.59 8.91
C GLU A 39 2.86 4.45 7.78
N SER A 40 3.30 4.76 6.57
CA SER A 40 2.59 4.47 5.32
C SER A 40 3.53 3.64 4.46
N TRP A 41 3.27 2.33 4.38
CA TRP A 41 4.08 1.43 3.56
C TRP A 41 3.50 1.43 2.14
N GLU A 42 4.22 2.06 1.22
CA GLU A 42 3.79 2.20 -0.18
C GLU A 42 4.08 0.94 -1.02
N LEU A 43 5.12 0.18 -0.62
CA LEU A 43 5.52 -1.07 -1.25
C LEU A 43 6.16 -1.98 -0.20
N SER A 44 5.67 -3.22 -0.10
CA SER A 44 6.12 -4.19 0.90
C SER A 44 5.92 -5.60 0.42
N ALA A 45 6.97 -6.43 0.56
CA ALA A 45 6.95 -7.88 0.43
C ALA A 45 7.20 -8.58 1.78
N VAL A 46 6.94 -7.89 2.90
CA VAL A 46 7.02 -8.47 4.24
C VAL A 46 5.80 -9.35 4.46
N SER A 47 6.01 -10.56 4.99
CA SER A 47 4.94 -11.51 5.31
C SER A 47 3.80 -10.85 6.10
N ASP A 48 2.56 -11.25 5.81
CA ASP A 48 1.30 -10.67 6.31
C ASP A 48 1.06 -9.19 5.96
N ASN A 49 1.97 -8.56 5.21
CA ASN A 49 1.94 -7.14 4.87
C ASN A 49 2.30 -6.93 3.39
N LEU A 50 1.80 -7.83 2.54
CA LEU A 50 2.06 -7.80 1.10
C LEU A 50 1.28 -6.66 0.45
N SER A 51 1.97 -5.86 -0.36
CA SER A 51 1.34 -4.80 -1.16
C SER A 51 0.52 -5.40 -2.30
N ILE A 52 -0.66 -4.83 -2.52
CA ILE A 52 -1.61 -5.25 -3.55
C ILE A 52 -1.64 -4.21 -4.68
N ILE A 53 -1.67 -4.68 -5.92
CA ILE A 53 -1.74 -3.82 -7.10
C ILE A 53 -3.13 -3.19 -7.21
N LYS A 54 -3.16 -1.88 -7.47
CA LYS A 54 -4.37 -1.05 -7.55
C LYS A 54 -4.95 -0.93 -8.96
N ASN A 55 -4.14 -1.09 -10.01
CA ASN A 55 -4.53 -0.72 -11.36
C ASN A 55 -4.18 -1.75 -12.44
N GLY A 56 -4.92 -1.67 -13.54
CA GLY A 56 -4.67 -2.42 -14.77
C GLY A 56 -4.99 -3.90 -14.66
N PHE A 57 -4.41 -4.67 -15.58
CA PHE A 57 -4.68 -6.11 -15.74
C PHE A 57 -4.29 -6.97 -14.52
N LEU A 58 -3.24 -6.57 -13.81
CA LEU A 58 -2.71 -7.27 -12.63
C LEU A 58 -3.33 -6.77 -11.31
N ALA A 59 -4.32 -5.86 -11.35
CA ALA A 59 -4.96 -5.36 -10.11
C ALA A 59 -5.53 -6.50 -9.26
N GLY A 60 -5.33 -6.43 -7.95
CA GLY A 60 -5.71 -7.47 -7.00
C GLY A 60 -4.61 -8.51 -6.71
N ASN A 61 -3.61 -8.63 -7.59
CA ASN A 61 -2.45 -9.48 -7.32
C ASN A 61 -1.56 -8.86 -6.23
N ASN A 62 -0.87 -9.72 -5.48
CA ASN A 62 0.09 -9.29 -4.46
C ASN A 62 1.51 -9.17 -5.06
N ILE A 63 2.43 -8.54 -4.32
CA ILE A 63 3.79 -8.29 -4.78
C ILE A 63 4.61 -9.57 -4.99
N GLU A 64 4.34 -10.65 -4.25
CA GLU A 64 5.06 -11.93 -4.40
C GLU A 64 4.70 -12.59 -5.73
N GLU A 65 3.41 -12.60 -6.09
CA GLU A 65 2.92 -13.11 -7.39
C GLU A 65 3.55 -12.37 -8.59
N LEU A 66 3.99 -11.11 -8.41
CA LEU A 66 4.68 -10.35 -9.46
C LEU A 66 6.15 -10.73 -9.64
N ILE A 67 6.84 -11.09 -8.57
CA ILE A 67 8.30 -11.31 -8.58
C ILE A 67 8.67 -12.77 -8.88
N GLU A 68 7.69 -13.66 -9.01
CA GLU A 68 7.88 -15.07 -9.37
C GLU A 68 8.18 -15.31 -10.87
N VAL A 69 8.25 -14.25 -11.69
CA VAL A 69 8.46 -14.33 -13.16
C VAL A 69 9.92 -14.22 -13.57
#